data_AF-A0A7Z1HNU5-F1
#
_entry.id   AF-A0A7Z1HNU5-F1
#
_cell.length_a   1.000
_cell.length_b   1.000
_cell.length_c   1.000
_cell.angle_alpha   90.00
_cell.angle_beta   90.00
_cell.angle_gamma   90.00
#
_symmetry.space_group_name_H-M   'P 1'
#
loop_
_entity.id
_entity.type
_entity.pdbx_description
1 polymer ?
#
loop_
_entity_poly.entity_id
_entity_poly.type
_entity_poly.pdbx_seq_one_letter_code
_entity_poly.pdbx_strand_id
1 'polypeptide(L)' 'MDNIAEIFISWFPLLLVLFIMWVMPIILIARSQKVGRQEKLAWIVACLFISWFCLLLFMLIAPLKPNDK' A
#
# COMPACT_ATOMS: atom_id res chain seq x y z
N MET A 1 1.39 -31.51 10.84
CA MET A 1 1.62 -30.37 9.93
C MET A 1 0.76 -29.17 10.38
N ASP A 2 0.55 -29.04 11.68
CA ASP A 2 -0.70 -28.46 12.21
C ASP A 2 -0.42 -27.04 12.75
N ASN A 3 0.74 -26.85 13.38
CA ASN A 3 1.15 -25.56 13.95
C ASN A 3 1.44 -24.46 12.91
N ILE A 4 2.02 -24.81 11.75
CA ILE A 4 2.38 -23.80 10.73
C ILE A 4 1.11 -23.26 10.05
N ALA A 5 0.18 -24.15 9.68
CA ALA A 5 -1.08 -23.74 9.06
C ALA A 5 -1.90 -22.84 9.99
N GLU A 6 -1.95 -23.15 11.28
CA GLU A 6 -2.65 -22.34 12.28
C GLU A 6 -2.06 -20.92 12.41
N ILE A 7 -0.73 -20.79 12.40
CA ILE A 7 -0.08 -19.48 12.41
C ILE A 7 -0.46 -18.70 11.15
N PHE A 8 -0.37 -19.30 9.96
CA PHE A 8 -0.77 -18.61 8.72
C PHE A 8 -2.22 -18.14 8.74
N ILE A 9 -3.15 -19.00 9.19
CA ILE A 9 -4.57 -18.68 9.27
C ILE A 9 -4.83 -17.58 10.30
N SER A 10 -4.09 -17.54 11.41
CA SER A 10 -4.20 -16.51 12.44
C SER A 10 -3.79 -15.11 11.94
N TRP A 11 -2.78 -15.03 11.07
CA TRP A 11 -2.29 -13.76 10.54
C TRP A 11 -3.08 -13.26 9.32
N PHE A 12 -3.80 -14.16 8.64
CA PHE A 12 -4.57 -13.84 7.44
C PHE A 12 -5.59 -12.69 7.64
N PRO A 13 -6.39 -12.64 8.72
CA PRO A 13 -7.31 -11.52 8.98
C PRO A 13 -6.60 -10.18 9.11
N LEU A 14 -5.42 -10.14 9.74
CA LEU A 14 -4.66 -8.91 9.94
C LEU A 14 -4.12 -8.39 8.60
N LEU A 15 -3.58 -9.27 7.76
CA LEU A 15 -3.13 -8.92 6.41
C LEU A 15 -4.30 -8.39 5.56
N LEU A 16 -5.48 -8.99 5.70
CA LEU A 16 -6.69 -8.56 5.00
C LEU A 16 -7.12 -7.15 5.42
N VAL A 17 -7.09 -6.83 6.72
CA VAL A 17 -7.40 -5.48 7.23
C VAL A 17 -6.40 -4.45 6.71
N LEU A 18 -5.08 -4.75 6.75
CA LEU A 18 -4.06 -3.86 6.21
C LEU A 18 -4.25 -3.62 4.71
N PHE A 19 -4.58 -4.67 3.96
CA PHE A 19 -4.88 -4.55 2.54
C PHE A 19 -6.11 -3.67 2.28
N ILE A 20 -7.20 -3.85 3.03
CA ILE A 20 -8.39 -3.00 2.91
C ILE A 20 -8.05 -1.54 3.23
N MET A 21 -7.30 -1.27 4.30
CA MET A 21 -6.89 0.10 4.63
C MET A 21 -6.05 0.73 3.51
N TRP A 22 -5.17 -0.05 2.88
CA TRP A 22 -4.37 0.41 1.75
C TRP A 22 -5.21 0.67 0.48
N VAL A 23 -6.22 -0.15 0.20
CA VAL A 23 -7.14 0.03 -0.96
C VAL A 23 -8.22 1.10 -0.70
N MET A 24 -8.54 1.39 0.56
CA MET A 24 -9.55 2.39 0.96
C MET A 24 -9.43 3.74 0.19
N PRO A 25 -8.26 4.42 0.13
CA PRO A 25 -8.14 5.67 -0.60
C PRO A 25 -8.51 5.55 -2.09
N ILE A 26 -8.17 4.43 -2.74
CA ILE A 26 -8.52 4.16 -4.14
C ILE A 26 -10.04 4.09 -4.31
N ILE A 27 -10.73 3.40 -3.39
CA ILE A 27 -12.19 3.29 -3.39
C ILE A 27 -12.85 4.66 -3.17
N LEU A 28 -12.32 5.47 -2.24
CA LEU A 28 -12.83 6.82 -1.97
C LEU A 28 -12.71 7.73 -3.20
N ILE A 29 -11.58 7.68 -3.91
CA ILE A 29 -11.38 8.44 -5.15
C ILE A 29 -12.35 7.96 -6.24
N ALA A 30 -12.49 6.63 -6.41
CA ALA A 30 -13.37 6.06 -7.42
C ALA A 30 -14.86 6.46 -7.22
N ARG A 31 -15.33 6.42 -5.96
CA ARG A 31 -16.71 6.76 -5.59
C ARG A 31 -16.98 8.26 -5.47
N SER A 32 -15.95 9.09 -5.44
CA SER A 32 -16.10 10.55 -5.31
C SER A 32 -16.90 11.13 -6.48
N GLN A 33 -17.92 11.95 -6.21
CA GLN A 33 -18.62 12.72 -7.24
C GLN A 33 -18.00 14.11 -7.46
N LYS A 34 -16.89 14.41 -6.76
CA LYS A 34 -16.25 15.74 -6.77
C LYS A 34 -15.27 15.96 -7.94
N VAL A 35 -14.87 14.89 -8.63
CA VAL A 35 -13.86 14.89 -9.71
C VAL A 35 -14.37 14.12 -10.92
N GLY A 36 -14.01 14.58 -12.12
CA GLY A 36 -14.40 13.95 -13.38
C GLY A 36 -13.79 12.56 -13.59
N ARG A 37 -14.28 11.81 -14.58
CA ARG A 37 -13.85 10.42 -14.83
C ARG A 37 -12.35 10.30 -15.14
N GLN A 38 -11.79 11.22 -15.92
CA GLN A 38 -10.36 11.23 -16.25
C GLN A 38 -9.52 11.64 -15.04
N GLU A 39 -9.96 12.64 -14.28
CA GLU A 39 -9.28 13.10 -13.07
C GLU A 39 -9.24 11.99 -12.01
N LYS A 40 -10.30 11.19 -11.85
CA LYS A 40 -10.29 10.02 -10.96
C LYS A 40 -9.17 9.04 -11.30
N LEU A 41 -8.96 8.74 -12.57
CA LEU A 41 -7.89 7.84 -13.01
C LEU A 41 -6.53 8.43 -12.70
N ALA A 42 -6.32 9.73 -12.95
CA ALA A 42 -5.09 10.42 -12.59
C ALA A 42 -4.82 10.35 -11.08
N TRP A 43 -5.84 10.55 -10.25
CA TRP A 43 -5.71 10.46 -8.79
C TRP A 43 -5.44 9.04 -8.29
N ILE A 44 -6.06 8.02 -8.88
CA ILE A 44 -5.77 6.61 -8.56
C ILE A 44 -4.32 6.27 -8.91
N VAL A 45 -3.88 6.64 -10.12
CA VAL A 45 -2.49 6.43 -10.55
C VAL A 45 -1.52 7.18 -9.65
N ALA A 46 -1.81 8.43 -9.29
CA ALA A 46 -0.99 9.20 -8.36
C ALA A 46 -0.92 8.57 -6.97
N CYS A 47 -2.04 8.08 -6.43
CA CYS A 47 -2.10 7.41 -5.14
C CYS A 47 -1.25 6.12 -5.12
N LEU A 48 -1.36 5.30 -6.17
CA LEU A 48 -0.52 4.12 -6.36
C LEU A 48 0.95 4.49 -6.51
N PHE A 49 1.25 5.51 -7.32
CA PHE A 49 2.61 5.95 -7.57
C PHE A 49 3.28 6.42 -6.29
N ILE A 50 2.65 7.30 -5.50
CA ILE A 50 3.21 7.79 -4.23
C ILE A 50 3.45 6.64 -3.24
N SER A 51 2.50 5.70 -3.13
CA SER A 51 2.66 4.54 -2.24
C SER A 51 3.86 3.69 -2.59
N TRP A 52 4.13 3.47 -3.88
CA TRP A 52 5.24 2.63 -4.35
C TRP A 52 6.56 3.42 -4.50
N PHE A 53 6.50 4.72 -4.80
CA PHE A 53 7.67 5.58 -4.99
C PHE A 53 8.49 5.75 -3.71
N CYS A 54 7.86 5.69 -2.53
CA CYS A 54 8.55 5.65 -1.25
C CYS A 54 9.59 4.51 -1.15
N LEU A 55 9.33 3.35 -1.78
CA LEU A 55 10.28 2.24 -1.81
C LEU A 55 11.50 2.55 -2.67
N LEU A 56 11.29 3.23 -3.80
CA LEU A 56 12.39 3.65 -4.67
C LEU A 56 13.28 4.68 -3.95
N LEU A 57 12.67 5.65 -3.25
CA LEU A 57 13.42 6.60 -2.41
C LEU A 57 14.16 5.89 -1.29
N PHE A 58 13.53 4.92 -0.62
CA PHE A 58 14.19 4.12 0.42
C PHE A 58 15.41 3.40 -0.14
N MET A 59 15.29 2.71 -1.28
CA MET A 59 16.42 2.01 -1.91
C MET A 59 17.55 2.97 -2.34
N LEU A 60 17.21 4.19 -2.75
CA LEU A 60 18.18 5.20 -3.13
C LEU A 60 18.89 5.82 -1.93
N ILE A 61 18.16 6.08 -0.83
CA ILE A 61 18.65 6.80 0.34
C ILE A 61 19.32 5.88 1.36
N ALA A 62 18.81 4.66 1.55
CA ALA A 62 19.34 3.69 2.50
C ALA A 62 20.85 3.43 2.35
N PRO A 63 21.44 3.27 1.14
CA PRO A 63 22.88 3.05 1.00
C PRO A 63 23.74 4.32 1.14
N LEU A 64 23.14 5.51 1.27
CA LEU A 64 23.91 6.77 1.34
C LEU A 64 24.61 6.99 2.66
N LYS A 65 24.19 6.32 3.73
CA LYS A 65 24.82 6.43 5.04
C LYS A 65 25.22 5.03 5.52
N PRO A 66 26.45 4.85 6.03
CA PRO A 66 26.82 3.60 6.67
C PRO A 66 25.82 3.32 7.79
N ASN A 67 25.46 2.05 7.94
CA ASN A 67 24.59 1.63 9.02
C ASN A 67 25.33 1.89 10.34
N ASP A 68 24.86 2.86 11.15
CA ASP A 68 25.35 3.04 12.51
C ASP A 68 24.94 1.77 13.28
N LYS A 69 25.95 0.95 13.60
CA LYS A 69 25.77 -0.31 14.31
C LYS A 69 25.25 -0.07 15.72
#